data_AF-G3Y5T2-F1
#
_entry.id   AF-G3Y5T2-F1
#
_cell.length_a   1.000
_cell.length_b   1.000
_cell.length_c   1.000
_cell.angle_alpha   90.00
_cell.angle_beta   90.00
_cell.angle_gamma   90.00
#
_symmetry.space_group_name_H-M   'P 1'
#
loop_
_entity.id
_entity.type
_entity.pdbx_description
1 polymer ?
#
loop_
_entity_poly.entity_id
_entity_poly.type
_entity_poly.pdbx_seq_one_letter_code
_entity_poly.pdbx_strand_id
1 'polypeptide(L)'
;SGGVSISNNMSNTTVYAWSVSDRVSNMHTLSAGGGSYSESWQTNDNGGGISIKLSTTESQSDVLQFEYTQDGDTIYWDMSCINLGSDSAFTKYGFSVTPSEEGDNCPSVNCEAGDTACAEAYLQPDDNEATHGCPIDTQFTLTLG
;
A
#
# COMPACT_ATOMS: atom_id res chain seq x y z
N SER A 1 18.52 0.90 -4.98
CA SER A 1 17.55 -0.20 -4.83
C SER A 1 16.35 0.37 -4.11
N GLY A 2 15.17 0.24 -4.71
CA GLY A 2 13.93 0.78 -4.15
C GLY A 2 13.23 -0.16 -3.18
N GLY A 3 12.07 0.27 -2.71
CA GLY A 3 11.23 -0.47 -1.78
C GLY A 3 10.09 0.39 -1.23
N VAL A 4 9.41 -0.13 -0.22
CA VAL A 4 8.37 0.60 0.52
C VAL A 4 8.65 0.54 2.02
N SER A 5 8.42 1.66 2.68
CA SER A 5 8.42 1.79 4.14
C SER A 5 7.02 2.24 4.57
N ILE A 6 6.40 1.46 5.46
CA ILE A 6 5.04 1.65 5.95
C ILE A 6 5.12 2.03 7.42
N SER A 7 4.47 3.14 7.78
CA SER A 7 4.40 3.64 9.15
C SER A 7 2.96 3.74 9.63
N ASN A 8 2.71 3.26 10.86
CA ASN A 8 1.41 3.29 11.51
C ASN A 8 1.39 4.38 12.60
N ASN A 9 0.85 5.55 12.28
CA ASN A 9 0.72 6.68 13.22
C ASN A 9 -0.64 6.71 13.93
N MET A 10 -1.57 5.82 13.57
CA MET A 10 -2.87 5.72 14.24
C MET A 10 -2.68 5.35 15.72
N SER A 11 -3.05 6.27 16.62
CA SER A 11 -2.64 6.19 18.03
C SER A 11 -3.20 4.99 18.81
N ASN A 12 -4.31 4.40 18.36
CA ASN A 12 -5.01 3.32 19.07
C ASN A 12 -5.33 2.10 18.20
N THR A 13 -4.72 2.00 17.01
CA THR A 13 -5.02 0.95 16.04
C THR A 13 -3.74 0.21 15.69
N THR A 14 -3.65 -1.06 16.05
CA THR A 14 -2.58 -1.94 15.56
C THR A 14 -2.89 -2.33 14.12
N VAL A 15 -1.85 -2.39 13.28
CA VAL A 15 -1.95 -2.83 11.89
C VAL A 15 -1.18 -4.13 11.70
N TYR A 16 -1.72 -5.01 10.88
CA TYR A 16 -1.10 -6.27 10.50
C TYR A 16 -0.79 -6.24 9.01
N ALA A 17 0.42 -6.64 8.64
CA ALA A 17 0.90 -6.61 7.27
C ALA A 17 1.32 -8.00 6.77
N TRP A 18 1.03 -8.28 5.51
CA TRP A 18 1.52 -9.44 4.77
C TRP A 18 1.97 -9.01 3.38
N SER A 19 3.13 -9.48 2.93
CA SER A 19 3.51 -9.42 1.50
C SER A 19 2.97 -10.68 0.82
N VAL A 20 2.16 -10.50 -0.21
CA VAL A 20 1.41 -11.57 -0.89
C VAL A 20 1.80 -11.63 -2.37
N SER A 21 2.29 -12.79 -2.79
CA SER A 21 2.61 -13.18 -4.17
C SER A 21 1.80 -14.45 -4.53
N ASP A 22 2.39 -15.39 -5.26
CA ASP A 22 2.02 -16.82 -5.23
C ASP A 22 2.11 -17.48 -3.84
N ARG A 23 2.70 -16.78 -2.86
CA ARG A 23 2.91 -17.20 -1.47
C ARG A 23 2.45 -16.07 -0.54
N VAL A 24 2.29 -16.38 0.74
CA VAL A 24 1.97 -15.39 1.77
C VAL A 24 3.13 -15.33 2.76
N SER A 25 3.65 -14.14 3.04
CA SER A 25 4.67 -13.93 4.07
C SER A 25 4.14 -14.28 5.47
N ASN A 26 5.04 -14.32 6.46
CA ASN A 26 4.59 -14.26 7.86
C ASN A 26 3.82 -12.95 8.12
N MET A 27 2.91 -12.98 9.08
CA MET A 27 2.23 -11.78 9.57
C MET A 27 3.24 -10.87 10.29
N HIS A 28 3.24 -9.59 9.93
CA HIS A 28 3.98 -8.55 10.63
C HIS A 28 3.02 -7.69 11.44
N THR A 29 3.39 -7.31 12.66
CA THR A 29 2.59 -6.45 13.53
C THR A 29 3.22 -5.07 13.65
N LEU A 30 2.48 -4.04 13.24
CA LEU A 30 2.82 -2.63 13.38
C LEU A 30 2.01 -2.07 14.56
N SER A 31 2.67 -1.89 15.70
CA SER A 31 2.06 -1.29 16.88
C SER A 31 1.42 0.06 16.60
N ALA A 32 0.32 0.36 17.28
CA ALA A 32 -0.32 1.68 17.24
C ALA A 32 0.65 2.82 17.60
N GLY A 33 0.52 3.95 16.90
CA GLY A 33 1.24 5.20 17.21
C GLY A 33 2.76 5.17 16.96
N GLY A 34 3.26 4.30 16.09
CA GLY A 34 4.66 4.34 15.65
C GLY A 34 5.25 3.02 15.15
N GLY A 35 4.46 1.95 15.02
CA GLY A 35 4.93 0.70 14.43
C GLY A 35 5.21 0.84 12.92
N SER A 36 6.15 0.06 12.40
CA SER A 36 6.55 0.14 10.99
C SER A 36 6.85 -1.22 10.38
N TYR A 37 6.74 -1.29 9.06
CA TYR A 37 7.16 -2.43 8.24
C TYR A 37 7.85 -1.90 6.99
N SER A 38 8.87 -2.58 6.50
CA SER A 38 9.53 -2.23 5.25
C SER A 38 9.90 -3.46 4.46
N GLU A 39 9.89 -3.30 3.14
CA GLU A 39 10.23 -4.34 2.19
C GLU A 39 10.96 -3.72 0.99
N SER A 40 12.09 -4.31 0.60
CA SER A 40 12.70 -4.05 -0.71
C SER A 40 11.93 -4.81 -1.78
N TRP A 41 12.02 -4.39 -3.05
CA TRP A 41 11.26 -5.04 -4.11
C TRP A 41 11.43 -6.56 -4.18
N GLN A 42 10.31 -7.27 -4.10
CA GLN A 42 10.21 -8.72 -4.28
C GLN A 42 9.75 -9.04 -5.70
N THR A 43 10.12 -10.23 -6.18
CA THR A 43 9.64 -10.78 -7.45
C THR A 43 8.70 -11.93 -7.18
N ASN A 44 7.65 -12.05 -7.99
CA ASN A 44 6.78 -13.22 -8.00
C ASN A 44 7.24 -14.19 -9.08
N ASP A 45 7.50 -15.46 -8.73
CA ASP A 45 8.05 -16.46 -9.65
C ASP A 45 7.16 -16.69 -10.89
N ASN A 46 5.86 -16.42 -10.78
CA ASN A 46 4.89 -16.57 -11.87
C ASN A 46 4.72 -15.30 -12.74
N GLY A 47 5.48 -14.23 -12.45
CA GLY A 47 5.42 -12.95 -13.17
C GLY A 47 4.26 -12.04 -12.75
N GLY A 48 3.47 -12.40 -11.74
CA GLY A 48 2.43 -11.55 -11.18
C GLY A 48 2.98 -10.44 -10.27
N GLY A 49 2.11 -9.51 -9.88
CA GLY A 49 2.45 -8.48 -8.90
C GLY A 49 2.59 -9.03 -7.48
N ILE A 50 3.00 -8.14 -6.58
CA ILE A 50 3.03 -8.31 -5.13
C ILE A 50 1.97 -7.38 -4.54
N SER A 51 1.20 -7.87 -3.57
CA SER A 51 0.20 -7.10 -2.84
C SER A 51 0.58 -7.10 -1.36
N ILE A 52 1.00 -5.94 -0.84
CA ILE A 52 1.19 -5.76 0.60
C ILE A 52 -0.17 -5.42 1.21
N LYS A 53 -0.73 -6.39 1.93
CA LYS A 53 -2.06 -6.28 2.54
C LYS A 53 -1.95 -5.77 3.98
N LEU A 54 -2.70 -4.74 4.29
CA LEU A 54 -2.75 -4.09 5.60
C LEU A 54 -4.14 -4.25 6.21
N SER A 55 -4.22 -4.81 7.42
CA SER A 55 -5.48 -5.04 8.14
C SER A 55 -5.41 -4.49 9.55
N THR A 56 -6.58 -4.19 10.14
CA THR A 56 -6.71 -3.87 11.57
C THR A 56 -7.06 -5.10 12.42
N THR A 57 -7.12 -6.27 11.78
CA THR A 57 -7.34 -7.58 12.41
C THR A 57 -6.33 -8.59 11.89
N GLU A 58 -6.19 -9.74 12.55
CA GLU A 58 -5.30 -10.83 12.11
C GLU A 58 -5.90 -11.64 10.94
N SER A 59 -6.54 -10.96 9.99
CA SER A 59 -7.19 -11.51 8.80
C SER A 59 -6.94 -10.63 7.57
N GLN A 60 -6.84 -11.26 6.39
CA GLN A 60 -6.66 -10.59 5.10
C GLN A 60 -7.99 -10.31 4.36
N SER A 61 -9.13 -10.40 5.06
CA SER A 61 -10.47 -10.24 4.46
C SER A 61 -10.95 -8.80 4.30
N ASP A 62 -10.37 -7.88 5.05
CA ASP A 62 -10.70 -6.44 5.05
C ASP A 62 -9.39 -5.66 5.09
N VAL A 63 -8.91 -5.23 3.91
CA VAL A 63 -7.52 -4.80 3.72
C VAL A 63 -7.39 -3.57 2.85
N LEU A 64 -6.49 -2.67 3.26
CA LEU A 64 -5.86 -1.70 2.39
C LEU A 64 -4.66 -2.38 1.71
N GLN A 65 -4.45 -2.15 0.43
CA GLN A 65 -3.39 -2.81 -0.33
C GLN A 65 -2.47 -1.78 -0.97
N PHE A 66 -1.16 -1.98 -0.81
CA PHE A 66 -0.13 -1.36 -1.66
C PHE A 66 0.35 -2.44 -2.62
N GLU A 67 0.05 -2.29 -3.90
CA GLU A 67 0.35 -3.29 -4.92
C GLU A 67 1.50 -2.80 -5.80
N TYR A 68 2.39 -3.70 -6.20
CA TYR A 68 3.50 -3.36 -7.07
C TYR A 68 3.96 -4.50 -7.98
N THR A 69 4.50 -4.14 -9.14
CA THR A 69 5.10 -5.08 -10.12
C THR A 69 6.37 -4.49 -10.71
N GLN A 70 7.46 -5.25 -10.67
CA GLN A 70 8.72 -4.86 -11.30
C GLN A 70 8.69 -5.18 -12.81
N ASP A 71 9.06 -4.22 -13.65
CA ASP A 71 9.25 -4.42 -15.09
C ASP A 71 10.43 -3.58 -15.61
N GLY A 72 11.58 -4.24 -15.79
CA GLY A 72 12.82 -3.58 -16.19
C GLY A 72 13.24 -2.50 -15.20
N ASP A 73 13.38 -1.27 -15.71
CA ASP A 73 13.77 -0.09 -14.91
C ASP A 73 12.57 0.64 -14.30
N THR A 74 11.37 0.06 -14.35
CA THR A 74 10.13 0.64 -13.83
C THR A 74 9.53 -0.21 -12.71
N ILE A 75 9.07 0.43 -11.65
CA ILE A 75 8.15 -0.14 -10.67
C ILE A 75 6.74 0.40 -10.96
N TYR A 76 5.85 -0.49 -11.35
CA TYR A 76 4.42 -0.17 -11.43
C TYR A 76 3.79 -0.39 -10.07
N TRP A 77 2.92 0.51 -9.64
CA TRP A 77 2.31 0.43 -8.33
C TRP A 77 0.95 1.12 -8.26
N ASP A 78 0.20 0.78 -7.23
CA ASP A 78 -1.07 1.41 -6.90
C ASP A 78 -1.46 1.23 -5.41
N MET A 79 -2.42 2.05 -4.96
CA MET A 79 -3.16 1.83 -3.73
C MET A 79 -4.53 1.27 -4.07
N SER A 80 -4.96 0.23 -3.35
CA SER A 80 -6.25 -0.42 -3.58
C SER A 80 -7.07 -0.55 -2.31
N CYS A 81 -8.30 -0.03 -2.39
CA CYS A 81 -9.34 -0.09 -1.35
C CYS A 81 -10.48 -1.05 -1.74
N ILE A 82 -10.36 -1.82 -2.82
CA ILE A 82 -11.41 -2.72 -3.32
C ILE A 82 -11.86 -3.75 -2.27
N ASN A 83 -10.93 -4.21 -1.43
CA ASN A 83 -11.21 -5.16 -0.35
C ASN A 83 -11.30 -4.49 1.02
N LEU A 84 -11.54 -3.18 1.05
CA LEU A 84 -11.62 -2.40 2.27
C LEU A 84 -13.08 -2.05 2.59
N GLY A 85 -13.51 -2.36 3.80
CA GLY A 85 -14.81 -1.98 4.32
C GLY A 85 -14.94 -0.46 4.45
N SER A 86 -16.14 0.07 4.18
CA SER A 86 -16.42 1.51 4.22
C SER A 86 -16.19 2.16 5.60
N ASP A 87 -16.27 1.37 6.68
CA ASP A 87 -16.08 1.82 8.06
C ASP A 87 -14.64 1.57 8.59
N SER A 88 -13.67 1.36 7.69
CA SER A 88 -12.31 1.01 8.08
C SER A 88 -11.58 2.14 8.82
N ALA A 89 -10.63 1.75 9.69
CA ALA A 89 -9.75 2.72 10.33
C ALA A 89 -8.89 3.48 9.32
N PHE A 90 -8.48 2.83 8.22
CA PHE A 90 -7.66 3.45 7.19
C PHE A 90 -8.40 4.61 6.50
N THR A 91 -9.69 4.42 6.19
CA THR A 91 -10.55 5.51 5.70
C THR A 91 -10.74 6.58 6.76
N LYS A 92 -11.02 6.18 8.01
CA LYS A 92 -11.28 7.12 9.11
C LYS A 92 -10.11 8.06 9.40
N TYR A 93 -8.88 7.54 9.39
CA TYR A 93 -7.68 8.30 9.73
C TYR A 93 -6.93 8.83 8.49
N GLY A 94 -7.23 8.31 7.31
CA GLY A 94 -6.54 8.65 6.08
C GLY A 94 -5.20 7.94 5.93
N PHE A 95 -4.62 8.05 4.73
CA PHE A 95 -3.30 7.54 4.43
C PHE A 95 -2.68 8.30 3.25
N SER A 96 -1.36 8.28 3.17
CA SER A 96 -0.63 8.89 2.07
C SER A 96 0.58 8.06 1.64
N VAL A 97 0.92 8.11 0.37
CA VAL A 97 2.14 7.54 -0.19
C VAL A 97 2.98 8.65 -0.82
N THR A 98 4.25 8.73 -0.46
CA THR A 98 5.20 9.67 -1.07
C THR A 98 6.37 8.88 -1.67
N PRO A 99 6.58 8.94 -3.00
CA PRO A 99 7.79 8.40 -3.62
C PRO A 99 8.99 9.32 -3.38
N SER A 100 10.19 8.74 -3.32
CA SER A 100 11.45 9.51 -3.20
C SER A 100 11.82 10.24 -4.49
N GLU A 101 11.26 9.82 -5.62
CA GLU A 101 11.42 10.44 -6.93
C GLU A 101 10.03 10.84 -7.42
N GLU A 102 9.80 12.13 -7.66
CA GLU A 102 8.51 12.64 -8.12
C GLU A 102 8.56 12.98 -9.61
N GLY A 103 7.45 12.74 -10.31
CA GLY A 103 7.26 13.12 -11.70
C GLY A 103 5.85 12.78 -12.19
N ASP A 104 5.51 13.17 -13.41
CA ASP A 104 4.14 13.03 -13.95
C ASP A 104 3.60 11.58 -13.90
N ASN A 105 4.48 10.58 -13.97
CA ASN A 105 4.12 9.17 -13.89
C ASN A 105 4.33 8.54 -12.49
N CYS A 106 4.93 9.28 -11.56
CA CYS A 106 5.25 8.86 -10.21
C CYS A 106 4.68 9.85 -9.18
N PRO A 107 3.34 9.91 -9.03
CA PRO A 107 2.69 10.86 -8.15
C PRO A 107 2.77 10.42 -6.69
N SER A 108 2.50 11.35 -5.78
CA SER A 108 2.10 10.99 -4.42
C SER A 108 0.61 10.61 -4.40
N VAL A 109 0.21 9.80 -3.42
CA VAL A 109 -1.19 9.53 -3.08
C VAL A 109 -1.51 10.18 -1.73
N ASN A 110 -2.66 10.84 -1.60
CA ASN A 110 -3.16 11.40 -0.36
C ASN A 110 -4.67 11.21 -0.23
N CYS A 111 -5.07 10.18 0.51
CA CYS A 111 -6.46 9.94 0.88
C CYS A 111 -6.73 10.56 2.25
N GLU A 112 -7.51 11.65 2.27
CA GLU A 112 -7.81 12.39 3.50
C GLU A 112 -8.61 11.57 4.51
N ALA A 113 -8.49 11.93 5.79
CA ALA A 113 -9.28 11.33 6.84
C ALA A 113 -10.79 11.50 6.59
N GLY A 114 -11.50 10.36 6.51
CA GLY A 114 -12.93 10.30 6.23
C GLY A 114 -13.29 10.22 4.74
N ASP A 115 -12.31 10.21 3.84
CA ASP A 115 -12.57 10.09 2.41
C ASP A 115 -12.90 8.65 2.00
N THR A 116 -14.20 8.35 1.92
CA THR A 116 -14.72 7.04 1.49
C THR A 116 -14.63 6.81 -0.02
N ALA A 117 -14.24 7.82 -0.79
CA ALA A 117 -14.18 7.78 -2.25
C ALA A 117 -12.87 8.39 -2.78
N CYS A 118 -11.76 8.05 -2.12
CA CYS A 118 -10.45 8.54 -2.51
C CYS A 118 -10.15 8.19 -3.97
N ALA A 119 -10.12 9.22 -4.81
CA ALA A 119 -9.93 9.09 -6.26
C ALA A 119 -8.50 8.64 -6.64
N GLU A 120 -7.57 8.70 -5.69
CA GLU A 120 -6.16 8.32 -5.88
C GLU A 120 -5.88 6.86 -5.49
N ALA A 121 -6.94 6.09 -5.18
CA ALA A 121 -6.86 4.66 -4.91
C ALA A 121 -7.93 3.90 -5.72
N TYR A 122 -7.62 2.68 -6.13
CA TYR A 122 -8.59 1.79 -6.78
C TYR A 122 -9.78 1.54 -5.85
N LEU A 123 -10.96 1.99 -6.28
CA LEU A 123 -12.22 1.71 -5.60
C LEU A 123 -13.02 0.59 -6.27
N GLN A 124 -12.77 0.32 -7.56
CA GLN A 124 -13.43 -0.72 -8.35
C GLN A 124 -12.41 -1.48 -9.23
N PRO A 125 -12.69 -2.73 -9.64
CA PRO A 125 -11.73 -3.55 -10.41
C PRO A 125 -11.35 -3.01 -11.79
N ASP A 126 -12.11 -2.06 -12.34
CA ASP A 126 -11.92 -1.47 -13.67
C ASP A 126 -11.38 -0.02 -13.64
N ASP A 127 -10.95 0.45 -12.47
CA ASP A 127 -10.45 1.81 -12.23
C ASP A 127 -8.98 1.99 -12.66
N ASN A 128 -8.66 1.68 -13.92
CA ASN A 128 -7.29 1.59 -14.45
C ASN A 128 -6.47 2.92 -14.43
N GLU A 129 -7.04 4.01 -13.91
CA GLU A 129 -6.41 5.33 -13.87
C GLU A 129 -5.42 5.48 -12.68
N ALA A 130 -5.48 4.59 -11.69
CA ALA A 130 -4.69 4.68 -10.46
C ALA A 130 -3.38 3.85 -10.46
N THR A 131 -3.03 3.21 -11.58
CA THR A 131 -1.69 2.60 -11.72
C THR A 131 -0.67 3.63 -12.18
N HIS A 132 0.42 3.68 -11.44
CA HIS A 132 1.51 4.62 -11.65
C HIS A 132 2.81 3.88 -11.97
N GLY A 133 3.76 4.57 -12.61
CA GLY A 133 5.05 4.03 -12.99
C GLY A 133 6.19 4.93 -12.49
N CYS A 134 7.01 4.40 -11.60
CA CYS A 134 8.17 5.10 -11.05
C CYS A 134 9.48 4.42 -11.47
N PRO A 135 10.63 5.13 -11.42
CA PRO A 135 11.94 4.49 -11.53
C PRO A 135 12.12 3.36 -10.51
N ILE A 136 12.71 2.23 -10.91
CA ILE A 136 12.82 1.00 -10.09
C ILE A 136 13.58 1.20 -8.77
N ASP A 137 14.39 2.25 -8.65
CA ASP A 137 15.12 2.61 -7.43
C ASP A 137 14.35 3.53 -6.48
N THR A 138 13.11 3.90 -6.83
CA THR A 138 12.22 4.71 -5.98
C THR A 138 11.97 4.03 -4.65
N GLN A 139 12.10 4.80 -3.56
CA GLN A 139 11.66 4.42 -2.22
C GLN A 139 10.32 5.08 -1.93
N PHE A 140 9.31 4.30 -1.58
CA PHE A 140 8.01 4.81 -1.16
C PHE A 140 7.91 4.89 0.35
N THR A 141 7.25 5.93 0.84
CA THR A 141 6.85 6.07 2.24
C THR A 141 5.32 6.08 2.30
N LEU A 142 4.74 4.99 2.80
CA LEU A 142 3.31 4.89 3.12
C LEU A 142 3.09 5.26 4.59
N THR A 143 2.25 6.25 4.83
CA THR A 143 1.90 6.73 6.17
C THR A 143 0.43 6.48 6.43
N LEU A 144 0.12 5.83 7.56
CA LEU A 144 -1.23 5.52 7.98
C LEU A 144 -1.61 6.39 9.20
N GLY A 145 -2.62 7.23 9.04
CA GLY A 145 -3.08 8.18 10.06
C GLY A 145 -2.21 9.41 10.26
#